data_AF-A0A2E4EMD4-F1
#
_entry.id   AF-A0A2E4EMD4-F1
#
_cell.length_a   1.000
_cell.length_b   1.000
_cell.length_c   1.000
_cell.angle_alpha   90.00
_cell.angle_beta   90.00
_cell.angle_gamma   90.00
#
_symmetry.space_group_name_H-M   'P 1'
#
loop_
_entity.id
_entity.type
_entity.pdbx_description
1 polymer ?
#
loop_
_entity_poly.entity_id
_entity_poly.type
_entity_poly.pdbx_seq_one_letter_code
_entity_poly.pdbx_strand_id
1 'polypeptide(L)'
;MKDVASDLGIAVTGQANDIVDQLAGGAHWKLCKDGIDARQKAIEGKFVVGGLKAMPNGHVVIVVRGPLAHGKYPTAYWGSLGGVGKKNATINWSWNKTDRDLVTYAYSEFSL
;
A
#
# COMPACT_ATOMS: atom_id res chain seq x y z
N MET A 1 5.63 8.93 -1.82
CA MET A 1 4.34 8.28 -2.17
C MET A 1 3.45 9.25 -2.92
N LYS A 2 3.19 10.44 -2.38
CA LYS A 2 2.43 11.49 -3.09
C LYS A 2 3.03 11.81 -4.45
N ASP A 3 4.35 11.95 -4.53
CA ASP A 3 5.02 12.22 -5.81
C ASP A 3 4.84 11.06 -6.81
N VAL A 4 4.99 9.80 -6.37
CA VAL A 4 4.78 8.62 -7.21
C VAL A 4 3.32 8.48 -7.67
N ALA A 5 2.36 8.80 -6.80
CA ALA A 5 0.94 8.78 -7.16
C ALA A 5 0.59 9.92 -8.14
N SER A 6 1.13 11.12 -7.90
CA SER A 6 0.97 12.28 -8.78
C SER A 6 1.58 12.04 -10.16
N ASP A 7 2.76 11.42 -10.25
CA ASP A 7 3.41 11.03 -11.52
C ASP A 7 2.57 10.00 -12.30
N LEU A 8 1.76 9.19 -11.60
CA LEU A 8 0.84 8.22 -12.18
C LEU A 8 -0.57 8.80 -12.43
N GLY A 9 -0.78 10.10 -12.19
CA GLY A 9 -2.10 10.74 -12.31
C GLY A 9 -3.11 10.33 -11.24
N ILE A 10 -2.67 9.68 -10.16
CA ILE A 10 -3.49 9.17 -9.07
C ILE A 10 -3.48 10.19 -7.93
N ALA A 11 -4.60 10.86 -7.73
CA ALA A 11 -4.77 11.80 -6.62
C ALA A 11 -4.81 11.05 -5.28
N VAL A 12 -3.73 11.14 -4.50
CA VAL A 12 -3.65 10.65 -3.12
C VAL A 12 -3.44 11.85 -2.20
N THR A 13 -4.53 12.34 -1.60
CA THR A 13 -4.54 13.54 -0.74
C THR A 13 -4.62 13.15 0.74
N GLY A 14 -4.14 14.02 1.64
CA GLY A 14 -4.20 13.79 3.10
C GLY A 14 -3.00 13.08 3.74
N GLN A 15 -3.14 12.72 5.02
CA GLN A 15 -2.21 11.91 5.80
C GLN A 15 -2.51 10.41 5.63
N ALA A 16 -1.69 9.52 6.19
CA ALA A 16 -1.84 8.07 6.00
C ALA A 16 -3.24 7.53 6.36
N ASN A 17 -3.87 8.06 7.41
CA ASN A 17 -5.23 7.66 7.80
C ASN A 17 -6.27 8.03 6.73
N ASP A 18 -6.18 9.23 6.16
CA ASP A 18 -7.09 9.71 5.11
C ASP A 18 -6.95 8.87 3.83
N ILE A 19 -5.73 8.43 3.52
CA ILE A 19 -5.47 7.55 2.38
C ILE A 19 -6.15 6.20 2.61
N VAL A 20 -6.03 5.60 3.80
CA VAL A 20 -6.70 4.33 4.10
C VAL A 20 -8.22 4.45 3.96
N ASP A 21 -8.81 5.58 4.39
CA ASP A 21 -10.24 5.83 4.21
C ASP A 21 -10.62 5.91 2.71
N GLN A 22 -9.79 6.52 1.88
CA GLN A 22 -9.99 6.58 0.42
C GLN A 22 -9.89 5.20 -0.25
N LEU A 23 -8.99 4.32 0.20
CA LEU A 23 -8.89 2.95 -0.35
C LEU A 23 -10.16 2.13 -0.11
N ALA A 24 -10.82 2.36 1.04
CA ALA A 24 -12.01 1.61 1.44
C ALA A 24 -13.31 2.13 0.81
N GLY A 25 -13.40 3.44 0.52
CA GLY A 25 -14.64 4.08 0.07
C GLY A 25 -14.58 4.82 -1.28
N GLY A 26 -13.41 4.91 -1.92
CA GLY A 26 -13.24 5.68 -3.15
C GLY A 26 -13.70 4.93 -4.40
N ALA A 27 -14.45 5.62 -5.27
CA ALA A 27 -15.01 5.04 -6.50
C ALA A 27 -13.98 4.45 -7.49
N HIS A 28 -12.70 4.82 -7.37
CA HIS A 28 -11.61 4.41 -8.27
C HIS A 28 -10.70 3.31 -7.67
N TRP A 29 -10.98 2.87 -6.45
CA TRP A 29 -10.21 1.85 -5.75
C TRP A 29 -10.99 0.55 -5.69
N LYS A 30 -10.31 -0.55 -6.02
CA LYS A 30 -10.83 -1.90 -5.80
C LYS A 30 -10.00 -2.59 -4.72
N LEU A 31 -10.69 -3.12 -3.72
CA LEU A 31 -10.06 -3.87 -2.65
C LEU A 31 -9.45 -5.17 -3.19
N CYS A 32 -8.23 -5.47 -2.76
CA CYS A 32 -7.65 -6.79 -2.95
C CYS A 32 -8.17 -7.72 -1.85
N LYS A 33 -8.22 -9.02 -2.15
CA LYS A 33 -8.61 -10.03 -1.14
C LYS A 33 -7.62 -10.08 0.03
N ASP A 34 -6.33 -10.00 -0.26
CA ASP A 34 -5.23 -10.10 0.69
C ASP A 34 -3.91 -9.60 0.06
N GLY A 35 -2.79 -9.79 0.77
CA GLY A 35 -1.45 -9.42 0.30
C GLY A 35 -0.94 -10.24 -0.90
N ILE A 36 -1.48 -11.45 -1.12
CA ILE A 36 -1.12 -12.30 -2.27
C ILE A 36 -1.79 -11.72 -3.53
N ASP A 37 -3.07 -11.40 -3.43
CA ASP A 37 -3.83 -10.73 -4.50
C ASP A 37 -3.24 -9.34 -4.79
N ALA A 38 -2.88 -8.56 -3.76
CA ALA A 38 -2.20 -7.29 -3.93
C ALA A 38 -0.88 -7.40 -4.72
N ARG A 39 -0.06 -8.42 -4.44
CA ARG A 39 1.14 -8.72 -5.24
C ARG A 39 0.76 -9.02 -6.69
N GLN A 40 -0.27 -9.83 -6.91
CA GLN A 40 -0.69 -10.23 -8.25
C GLN A 40 -1.14 -9.01 -9.07
N LYS A 41 -1.89 -8.09 -8.48
CA LYS A 41 -2.28 -6.82 -9.10
C LYS A 41 -1.07 -5.96 -9.47
N ALA A 42 -0.05 -5.91 -8.61
CA ALA A 42 1.20 -5.20 -8.91
C ALA A 42 2.01 -5.85 -10.04
N ILE A 43 1.96 -7.19 -10.19
CA ILE A 43 2.55 -7.91 -11.34
C ILE A 43 1.81 -7.58 -12.64
N GLU A 44 0.49 -7.42 -12.56
CA GLU A 44 -0.37 -6.99 -13.68
C GLU A 44 -0.18 -5.50 -14.05
N GLY A 45 0.75 -4.80 -13.40
CA GLY A 45 1.06 -3.40 -13.68
C GLY A 45 0.08 -2.40 -13.05
N LYS A 46 -0.82 -2.85 -12.15
CA LYS A 46 -1.71 -1.95 -11.43
C LYS A 46 -0.97 -1.18 -10.34
N PHE A 47 -1.42 0.04 -10.06
CA PHE A 47 -0.96 0.78 -8.90
C PHE A 47 -1.67 0.25 -7.65
N VAL A 48 -0.91 -0.33 -6.73
CA VAL A 48 -1.43 -1.02 -5.54
C VAL A 48 -0.92 -0.33 -4.27
N VAL A 49 -1.83 -0.05 -3.35
CA VAL A 49 -1.55 0.57 -2.06
C VAL A 49 -2.00 -0.35 -0.94
N GLY A 50 -1.16 -0.51 0.07
CA GLY A 50 -1.52 -1.13 1.35
C GLY A 50 -1.51 -0.09 2.46
N GLY A 51 -2.41 -0.21 3.44
CA GLY A 51 -2.40 0.70 4.58
C GLY A 51 -3.16 0.19 5.80
N LEU A 52 -2.80 0.76 6.94
CA LEU A 52 -3.43 0.51 8.23
C LEU A 52 -3.46 1.82 9.04
N LYS A 53 -4.64 2.17 9.56
CA LYS A 53 -4.82 3.35 10.41
C LYS A 53 -4.18 3.14 11.78
N ALA A 54 -3.65 4.21 12.37
CA ALA A 54 -3.16 4.23 13.74
C ALA A 54 -3.30 5.64 14.34
N MET A 55 -3.19 5.75 15.67
CA MET A 55 -3.16 7.02 16.39
C MET A 55 -1.72 7.32 16.87
N PRO A 56 -1.14 8.51 16.57
CA PRO A 56 -1.77 9.62 15.86
C PRO A 56 -1.78 9.46 14.33
N ASN A 57 -0.87 8.67 13.75
CA ASN A 57 -0.72 8.54 12.30
C ASN A 57 -0.63 7.07 11.89
N GLY A 58 -1.46 6.66 10.94
CA GLY A 58 -1.34 5.36 10.27
C GLY A 58 -0.12 5.25 9.38
N HIS A 59 -0.08 4.17 8.62
CA HIS A 59 0.99 3.92 7.66
C HIS A 59 0.44 3.41 6.34
N VAL A 60 1.16 3.72 5.26
CA VAL A 60 0.80 3.34 3.90
C VAL A 60 2.05 2.94 3.11
N VAL A 61 1.89 1.96 2.24
CA VAL A 61 2.94 1.40 1.40
C VAL A 61 2.43 1.30 -0.03
N ILE A 62 3.34 1.38 -1.01
CA ILE A 62 3.05 1.06 -2.41
C ILE A 62 3.56 -0.36 -2.67
N VAL A 63 2.64 -1.28 -2.97
CA VAL A 63 3.01 -2.67 -3.30
C VAL A 63 3.60 -2.72 -4.70
N VAL A 64 4.69 -3.45 -4.85
CA VAL A 64 5.40 -3.63 -6.13
C VAL A 64 5.63 -5.11 -6.41
N ARG A 65 5.96 -5.44 -7.66
CA ARG A 65 6.40 -6.79 -8.03
C ARG A 65 7.58 -7.23 -7.16
N GLY A 66 7.50 -8.43 -6.60
CA GLY A 66 8.55 -8.98 -5.74
C GLY A 66 8.11 -10.25 -5.01
N PRO A 67 8.98 -10.84 -4.18
CA PRO A 67 8.65 -12.00 -3.35
C PRO A 67 7.62 -11.65 -2.27
N LEU A 68 7.00 -12.69 -1.72
CA LEU A 68 6.19 -12.60 -0.49
C LEU A 68 7.03 -13.08 0.69
N ALA A 69 7.06 -12.33 1.79
CA ALA A 69 7.56 -12.87 3.05
C ALA A 69 6.54 -13.87 3.60
N HIS A 70 7.03 -15.03 4.04
CA HIS A 70 6.21 -16.13 4.58
C HIS A 70 5.08 -16.57 3.63
N GLY A 71 5.22 -16.36 2.32
CA GLY A 71 4.17 -16.67 1.35
C GLY A 71 2.92 -15.80 1.45
N LYS A 72 2.93 -14.71 2.24
CA LYS A 72 1.74 -13.88 2.52
C LYS A 72 1.94 -12.38 2.32
N TYR A 73 3.11 -11.85 2.70
CA TYR A 73 3.29 -10.41 2.84
C TYR A 73 4.05 -9.81 1.65
N PRO A 74 3.45 -8.90 0.86
CA PRO A 74 4.04 -8.42 -0.38
C PRO A 74 5.28 -7.54 -0.20
N THR A 75 6.06 -7.44 -1.28
CA THR A 75 7.14 -6.46 -1.42
C THR A 75 6.55 -5.08 -1.71
N ALA A 76 7.10 -4.04 -1.08
CA ALA A 76 6.57 -2.69 -1.17
C ALA A 76 7.66 -1.61 -1.00
N TYR A 77 7.27 -0.37 -1.33
CA TYR A 77 8.02 0.87 -1.07
C TYR A 77 7.23 1.75 -0.11
N TRP A 78 7.90 2.38 0.85
CA TRP A 78 7.28 3.36 1.74
C TRP A 78 8.28 4.39 2.26
N GLY A 79 7.76 5.57 2.58
CA GLY A 79 8.47 6.59 3.34
C GLY A 79 8.13 6.48 4.83
N SER A 80 8.90 7.13 5.69
CA SER A 80 8.57 7.34 7.10
C SER A 80 8.61 8.84 7.40
N LEU A 81 7.64 9.33 8.17
CA LEU A 81 7.66 10.72 8.64
C LEU A 81 8.82 10.86 9.65
N GLY A 82 9.90 11.55 9.25
CA GLY A 82 11.10 11.73 10.10
C GLY A 82 12.06 10.53 10.13
N GLY A 83 11.94 9.55 9.23
CA GLY A 83 12.79 8.36 9.20
C GLY A 83 13.22 7.91 7.81
N VAL A 84 14.05 6.86 7.75
CA VAL A 84 14.49 6.25 6.49
C VAL A 84 13.40 5.30 6.00
N GLY A 85 12.68 5.71 4.96
CA GLY A 85 11.77 4.82 4.22
C GLY A 85 12.50 3.58 3.68
N LYS A 86 11.77 2.50 3.42
CA LYS A 86 12.35 1.30 2.78
C LYS A 86 11.82 1.15 1.36
N LYS A 87 12.72 0.74 0.46
CA LYS A 87 12.40 0.32 -0.90
C LYS A 87 12.76 -1.17 -1.04
N ASN A 88 12.02 -1.85 -1.89
CA ASN A 88 12.18 -3.26 -2.26
C ASN A 88 12.24 -4.20 -1.05
N ALA A 89 11.37 -3.98 -0.06
CA ALA A 89 11.29 -4.78 1.15
C ALA A 89 9.86 -5.26 1.39
N THR A 90 9.70 -6.41 2.05
CA THR A 90 8.39 -6.97 2.35
C THR A 90 7.71 -6.24 3.52
N ILE A 91 6.38 -6.09 3.50
CA ILE A 91 5.66 -5.23 4.45
C ILE A 91 5.73 -5.69 5.92
N ASN A 92 6.20 -6.91 6.21
CA ASN A 92 6.47 -7.35 7.58
C ASN A 92 7.60 -6.56 8.26
N TRP A 93 8.34 -5.74 7.50
CA TRP A 93 9.28 -4.76 8.03
C TRP A 93 8.63 -3.40 8.31
N SER A 94 7.40 -3.19 7.83
CA SER A 94 6.62 -1.97 8.01
C SER A 94 5.65 -2.08 9.18
N TRP A 95 5.09 -3.27 9.39
CA TRP A 95 4.17 -3.58 10.49
C TRP A 95 4.66 -4.77 11.29
N ASN A 96 4.43 -4.74 12.60
CA ASN A 96 4.74 -5.84 13.50
C ASN A 96 3.84 -7.07 13.22
N LYS A 97 4.02 -8.15 13.99
CA LYS A 97 3.25 -9.40 13.80
C LYS A 97 1.75 -9.27 14.06
N THR A 98 1.32 -8.36 14.94
CA THR A 98 -0.10 -8.17 15.26
C THR A 98 -0.82 -7.34 14.22
N ASP A 99 -0.09 -6.45 13.54
CA ASP A 99 -0.69 -5.43 12.69
C ASP A 99 -0.66 -5.81 11.20
N ARG A 100 0.36 -6.55 10.76
CA ARG A 100 0.56 -6.89 9.33
C ARG A 100 -0.56 -7.72 8.70
N ASP A 101 -1.36 -8.40 9.53
CA ASP A 101 -2.53 -9.16 9.10
C ASP A 101 -3.80 -8.32 8.99
N LEU A 102 -3.78 -7.09 9.51
CA LEU A 102 -4.89 -6.13 9.47
C LEU A 102 -4.76 -5.11 8.33
N VAL A 103 -3.68 -5.19 7.55
CA VAL A 103 -3.41 -4.25 6.45
C VAL A 103 -4.47 -4.43 5.36
N THR A 104 -5.12 -3.32 5.01
CA THR A 104 -6.03 -3.26 3.87
C THR A 104 -5.24 -2.97 2.60
N TYR A 105 -5.56 -3.65 1.51
CA TYR A 105 -4.95 -3.42 0.21
C TYR A 105 -6.01 -3.04 -0.81
N ALA A 106 -5.68 -2.09 -1.68
CA ALA A 106 -6.49 -1.76 -2.84
C ALA A 106 -5.61 -1.40 -4.04
N TYR A 107 -6.15 -1.58 -5.23
CA TYR A 107 -5.52 -1.17 -6.47
C TYR A 107 -6.40 -0.15 -7.21
N SER A 108 -5.75 0.74 -7.95
CA SER A 108 -6.43 1.68 -8.81
C SER A 108 -6.78 1.03 -10.15
N GLU A 109 -7.99 1.30 -10.64
CA GLU A 109 -8.42 0.83 -11.95
C GLU A 109 -7.95 1.69 -13.12
N PHE A 110 -7.29 2.82 -12.87
CA PHE A 110 -6.76 3.65 -13.94
C PHE A 110 -5.76 2.85 -14.79
N SER A 111 -6.08 2.73 -16.08
CA SER A 111 -5.15 2.30 -17.11
C SER A 111 -4.35 3.53 -17.53
N LEU A 112 -3.01 3.41 -17.56
CA LEU A 112 -2.15 4.36 -18.28
C LEU A 112 -2.46 4.33 -19.78
#